data_AF-A0A7G5GY79-F1
#
_entry.id   AF-A0A7G5GY79-F1
#
_cell.length_a   1.000
_cell.length_b   1.000
_cell.length_c   1.000
_cell.angle_alpha   90.00
_cell.angle_beta   90.00
_cell.angle_gamma   90.00
#
_symmetry.space_group_name_H-M   'P 1'
#
loop_
_entity.id
_entity.type
_entity.pdbx_description
1 polymer ?
#
loop_
_entity_poly.entity_id
_entity_poly.type
_entity_poly.pdbx_seq_one_letter_code
_entity_poly.pdbx_strand_id
1 'polypeptide(L)'
;MKQHLSFLLLLLAILGNTMPVLANHVLIPMDDRQTNHLKAYGIAYKILKDDQDVDWLLNYRGGSFMIKYTTALETECRVRGVSFETISDGQAASIRQQLSDPDVNMNVVTLQKAAKIIVYSPIKVSPAEFENTDAVLLVLTYAEIPYEVVYDEEILKGDLAKYDWLHLHHEDFTGQYGRNMHRQTLADIKAQEDIARKYGYAKVSQMKLAVAKAIKAFCAGGGYLFAMCSAAETLDIALAADGVDIVGSSYDGDDMDPNAQQKLDFTKTFAFGNFTLESDNGYRGFSTFSDINSAGGRGFDQPQGFFELFNFSAKWDVIPAMLTQNHESIIKEFFGQTTAFRKGAVKPSSLVMGESKSSDRYLYGEVGKGQWTFYGGHDPEGLRGGGGFRNPTDLNLHPHSPGYRLILNNVLFPSARKKKRKT
;
A
#
# COMPACT_ATOMS: atom_id res chain seq x y z
N MET A 1 -67.96 31.42 -13.51
CA MET A 1 -66.92 31.84 -12.53
C MET A 1 -66.40 30.69 -11.65
N LYS A 2 -67.24 29.88 -10.99
CA LYS A 2 -66.77 28.82 -10.07
C LYS A 2 -65.89 27.73 -10.72
N GLN A 3 -66.16 27.33 -11.96
CA GLN A 3 -65.37 26.30 -12.66
C GLN A 3 -63.95 26.77 -13.06
N HIS A 4 -63.78 28.04 -13.42
CA HIS A 4 -62.46 28.61 -13.72
C HIS A 4 -61.61 28.83 -12.47
N LEU A 5 -62.25 29.11 -11.32
CA LEU A 5 -61.56 29.27 -10.04
C LEU A 5 -61.01 27.93 -9.53
N SER A 6 -61.77 26.84 -9.68
CA SER A 6 -61.30 25.49 -9.35
C SER A 6 -60.14 25.03 -10.24
N PHE A 7 -60.15 25.38 -11.53
CA PHE A 7 -59.05 25.05 -12.45
C PHE A 7 -57.78 25.85 -12.14
N LEU A 8 -57.92 27.12 -11.75
CA LEU A 8 -56.81 27.99 -11.35
C LEU A 8 -56.18 27.53 -10.02
N LEU A 9 -57.00 27.09 -9.05
CA LEU A 9 -56.52 26.51 -7.79
C LEU A 9 -55.82 25.16 -7.99
N LEU A 10 -56.27 24.35 -8.95
CA LEU A 10 -55.59 23.10 -9.31
C LEU A 10 -54.24 23.36 -10.00
N LEU A 11 -54.16 24.38 -10.87
CA LEU A 11 -52.89 24.79 -11.49
C LEU A 11 -51.90 25.35 -10.46
N LEU A 12 -52.36 26.15 -9.48
CA LEU A 12 -51.51 26.65 -8.39
C LEU A 12 -51.04 25.53 -7.45
N ALA A 13 -51.85 24.49 -7.23
CA ALA A 13 -51.47 23.33 -6.42
C ALA A 13 -50.41 22.43 -7.11
N ILE A 14 -50.39 22.40 -8.45
CA ILE A 14 -49.39 21.66 -9.25
C ILE A 14 -48.07 22.45 -9.36
N LEU A 15 -48.12 23.79 -9.32
CA LEU A 15 -46.93 24.67 -9.30
C LEU A 15 -46.30 24.83 -7.90
N GLY A 16 -47.00 24.44 -6.83
CA GLY A 16 -46.60 24.73 -5.44
C GLY A 16 -45.62 23.74 -4.77
N ASN A 17 -45.23 22.63 -5.40
CA ASN A 17 -44.42 21.59 -4.73
C ASN A 17 -43.31 21.00 -5.62
N THR A 18 -42.45 21.86 -6.16
CA THR A 18 -41.10 21.44 -6.58
C THR A 18 -40.09 22.30 -5.85
N MET A 19 -39.95 22.08 -4.55
CA MET A 19 -38.70 22.48 -3.89
C MET A 19 -37.59 21.72 -4.60
N PRO A 20 -36.60 22.38 -5.24
CA PRO A 20 -35.43 21.66 -5.69
C PRO A 20 -34.84 21.03 -4.43
N VAL A 21 -34.81 19.70 -4.39
CA VAL A 21 -33.94 19.00 -3.45
C VAL A 21 -32.55 19.45 -3.86
N LEU A 22 -32.01 20.46 -3.17
CA LEU A 22 -30.64 20.89 -3.34
C LEU A 22 -29.80 19.66 -3.02
N ALA A 23 -29.23 19.03 -4.05
CA ALA A 23 -28.25 18.01 -3.81
C ALA A 23 -27.06 18.71 -3.16
N ASN A 24 -26.58 18.08 -2.10
CA ASN A 24 -25.43 18.51 -1.35
C ASN A 24 -24.34 17.45 -1.51
N HIS A 25 -23.12 17.86 -1.25
CA HIS A 25 -21.97 16.98 -1.14
C HIS A 25 -21.39 17.09 0.27
N VAL A 26 -20.74 16.03 0.70
CA VAL A 26 -19.82 16.02 1.82
C VAL A 26 -18.42 16.17 1.26
N LEU A 27 -17.72 17.22 1.67
CA LEU A 27 -16.29 17.41 1.45
C LEU A 27 -15.56 16.98 2.71
N ILE A 28 -14.72 15.97 2.62
CA ILE A 28 -13.82 15.53 3.68
C ILE A 28 -12.46 16.19 3.40
N PRO A 29 -12.10 17.27 4.12
CA PRO A 29 -10.81 17.90 3.95
C PRO A 29 -9.70 16.95 4.37
N MET A 30 -8.58 16.98 3.66
CA MET A 30 -7.40 16.15 3.94
C MET A 30 -6.14 17.00 4.20
N ASP A 31 -6.34 18.31 4.44
CA ASP A 31 -5.37 19.26 4.97
C ASP A 31 -5.34 19.19 6.52
N ASP A 32 -4.65 20.14 7.16
CA ASP A 32 -4.44 20.18 8.62
C ASP A 32 -5.72 20.38 9.44
N ARG A 33 -6.87 20.64 8.79
CA ARG A 33 -8.16 20.78 9.48
C ARG A 33 -8.83 19.43 9.76
N GLN A 34 -8.34 18.36 9.15
CA GLN A 34 -8.86 17.03 9.37
C GLN A 34 -8.55 16.58 10.80
N THR A 35 -9.51 15.99 11.50
CA THR A 35 -9.35 15.42 12.85
C THR A 35 -8.87 13.98 12.84
N ASN A 36 -9.03 13.26 11.73
CA ASN A 36 -8.44 11.93 11.55
C ASN A 36 -8.25 11.59 10.07
N HIS A 37 -7.03 11.71 9.56
CA HIS A 37 -6.76 11.44 8.14
C HIS A 37 -6.88 9.96 7.84
N LEU A 38 -6.39 9.07 8.71
CA LEU A 38 -6.36 7.64 8.43
C LEU A 38 -7.78 7.05 8.34
N LYS A 39 -8.68 7.43 9.26
CA LYS A 39 -10.09 7.01 9.21
C LYS A 39 -10.86 7.61 8.03
N ALA A 40 -10.43 8.75 7.49
CA ALA A 40 -11.06 9.32 6.29
C ALA A 40 -10.92 8.41 5.05
N TYR A 41 -9.80 7.69 4.90
CA TYR A 41 -9.66 6.66 3.86
C TYR A 41 -10.63 5.49 4.09
N GLY A 42 -10.87 5.14 5.35
CA GLY A 42 -11.89 4.15 5.75
C GLY A 42 -13.30 4.55 5.32
N ILE A 43 -13.67 5.83 5.51
CA ILE A 43 -14.92 6.39 5.00
C ILE A 43 -15.00 6.27 3.48
N ALA A 44 -13.96 6.72 2.76
CA ALA A 44 -13.92 6.63 1.30
C ALA A 44 -14.07 5.18 0.80
N TYR A 45 -13.35 4.24 1.41
CA TYR A 45 -13.45 2.81 1.08
C TYR A 45 -14.85 2.26 1.35
N LYS A 46 -15.46 2.60 2.49
CA LYS A 46 -16.82 2.17 2.83
C LYS A 46 -17.84 2.63 1.78
N ILE A 47 -17.76 3.88 1.34
CA ILE A 47 -18.63 4.42 0.28
C ILE A 47 -18.44 3.65 -1.04
N LEU A 48 -17.19 3.35 -1.41
CA LEU A 48 -16.88 2.54 -2.59
C LEU A 48 -17.38 1.08 -2.47
N LYS A 49 -17.44 0.54 -1.26
CA LYS A 49 -17.98 -0.80 -0.97
C LYS A 49 -19.50 -0.82 -1.09
N ASP A 50 -20.15 0.29 -0.80
CA ASP A 50 -21.59 0.50 -0.97
C ASP A 50 -21.97 0.93 -2.40
N ASP A 51 -21.11 0.63 -3.39
CA ASP A 51 -21.27 0.92 -4.82
C ASP A 51 -21.53 2.41 -5.15
N GLN A 52 -21.01 3.32 -4.32
CA GLN A 52 -21.06 4.76 -4.56
C GLN A 52 -19.69 5.31 -4.97
N ASP A 53 -19.71 6.29 -5.88
CA ASP A 53 -18.49 6.93 -6.38
C ASP A 53 -17.94 7.94 -5.34
N VAL A 54 -16.62 8.05 -5.29
CA VAL A 54 -15.90 9.03 -4.47
C VAL A 54 -14.99 9.86 -5.38
N ASP A 55 -15.11 11.17 -5.35
CA ASP A 55 -14.16 12.03 -6.06
C ASP A 55 -12.97 12.36 -5.17
N TRP A 56 -11.80 11.89 -5.57
CA TRP A 56 -10.54 12.25 -4.94
C TRP A 56 -9.98 13.51 -5.62
N LEU A 57 -9.93 14.61 -4.86
CA LEU A 57 -9.51 15.92 -5.32
C LEU A 57 -8.00 16.08 -5.10
N LEU A 58 -7.21 15.56 -6.04
CA LEU A 58 -5.76 15.56 -5.96
C LEU A 58 -5.19 16.97 -5.87
N ASN A 59 -4.25 17.15 -4.93
CA ASN A 59 -3.59 18.40 -4.54
C ASN A 59 -4.53 19.52 -4.07
N TYR A 60 -5.83 19.27 -3.98
CA TYR A 60 -6.79 20.20 -3.39
C TYR A 60 -6.98 19.86 -1.91
N ARG A 61 -6.57 20.79 -1.03
CA ARG A 61 -6.69 20.64 0.44
C ARG A 61 -6.19 19.28 0.92
N GLY A 62 -4.93 18.97 0.61
CA GLY A 62 -4.25 17.74 0.99
C GLY A 62 -4.78 16.45 0.34
N GLY A 63 -5.57 16.55 -0.74
CA GLY A 63 -6.16 15.39 -1.41
C GLY A 63 -7.55 15.06 -0.90
N SER A 64 -8.44 16.05 -0.80
CA SER A 64 -9.76 15.90 -0.19
C SER A 64 -10.65 14.89 -0.91
N PHE A 65 -11.61 14.30 -0.18
CA PHE A 65 -12.65 13.46 -0.80
C PHE A 65 -13.95 14.25 -0.89
N MET A 66 -14.60 14.20 -2.05
CA MET A 66 -15.93 14.74 -2.26
C MET A 66 -16.90 13.62 -2.60
N ILE A 67 -17.98 13.54 -1.85
CA ILE A 67 -18.94 12.43 -1.89
C ILE A 67 -20.35 13.01 -1.87
N LYS A 68 -21.28 12.37 -2.57
CA LYS A 68 -22.69 12.79 -2.52
C LYS A 68 -23.20 12.71 -1.08
N TYR A 69 -23.91 13.76 -0.64
CA TYR A 69 -24.42 13.82 0.72
C TYR A 69 -25.48 12.74 0.98
N THR A 70 -25.32 12.06 2.11
CA THR A 70 -26.36 11.24 2.76
C THR A 70 -26.25 11.42 4.27
N THR A 71 -27.37 11.31 4.98
CA THR A 71 -27.37 11.35 6.46
C THR A 71 -26.54 10.23 7.06
N ALA A 72 -26.49 9.07 6.40
CA ALA A 72 -25.66 7.94 6.79
C ALA A 72 -24.16 8.28 6.74
N LEU A 73 -23.69 8.89 5.64
CA LEU A 73 -22.30 9.34 5.51
C LEU A 73 -21.94 10.37 6.59
N GLU A 74 -22.80 11.37 6.80
CA GLU A 74 -22.58 12.38 7.86
C GLU A 74 -22.45 11.74 9.24
N THR A 75 -23.34 10.79 9.56
CA THR A 75 -23.31 10.07 10.84
C THR A 75 -22.03 9.24 10.96
N GLU A 76 -21.63 8.55 9.90
CA GLU A 76 -20.40 7.76 9.88
C GLU A 76 -19.16 8.64 10.13
N CYS A 77 -19.05 9.79 9.46
CA CYS A 77 -17.95 10.73 9.69
C CYS A 77 -17.90 11.17 11.17
N ARG A 78 -19.04 11.54 11.75
CA ARG A 78 -19.13 11.94 13.17
C ARG A 78 -18.70 10.81 14.12
N VAL A 79 -19.21 9.58 13.89
CA VAL A 79 -18.90 8.41 14.72
C VAL A 79 -17.42 8.06 14.66
N ARG A 80 -16.79 8.16 13.48
CA ARG A 80 -15.37 7.86 13.30
C ARG A 80 -14.43 9.02 13.66
N GLY A 81 -14.96 10.18 14.05
CA GLY A 81 -14.16 11.36 14.36
C GLY A 81 -13.47 11.97 13.14
N VAL A 82 -14.09 11.86 11.96
CA VAL A 82 -13.62 12.45 10.70
C VAL A 82 -14.33 13.78 10.47
N SER A 83 -13.55 14.85 10.31
CA SER A 83 -14.06 16.18 9.99
C SER A 83 -14.57 16.23 8.56
N PHE A 84 -15.68 16.92 8.34
CA PHE A 84 -16.31 17.08 7.05
C PHE A 84 -17.07 18.41 6.95
N GLU A 85 -17.34 18.83 5.72
CA GLU A 85 -18.09 20.04 5.37
C GLU A 85 -19.25 19.66 4.45
N THR A 86 -20.47 20.11 4.75
CA THR A 86 -21.60 19.99 3.82
C THR A 86 -21.58 21.18 2.87
N ILE A 87 -21.44 20.91 1.58
CA ILE A 87 -21.38 21.93 0.53
C ILE A 87 -22.54 21.75 -0.45
N SER A 88 -23.01 22.85 -1.01
CA SER A 88 -24.03 22.84 -2.07
C SER A 88 -23.46 22.32 -3.39
N ASP A 89 -24.32 21.86 -4.30
CA ASP A 89 -23.93 21.51 -5.68
C ASP A 89 -23.20 22.65 -6.40
N GLY A 90 -23.60 23.91 -6.18
CA GLY A 90 -22.93 25.07 -6.78
C GLY A 90 -21.48 25.22 -6.30
N GLN A 91 -21.22 24.97 -5.01
CA GLN A 91 -19.86 24.95 -4.47
C GLN A 91 -19.06 23.76 -5.00
N ALA A 92 -19.66 22.57 -5.05
CA ALA A 92 -19.02 21.39 -5.61
C ALA A 92 -18.64 21.59 -7.10
N ALA A 93 -19.52 22.21 -7.89
CA ALA A 93 -19.26 22.54 -9.29
C ALA A 93 -18.13 23.57 -9.44
N SER A 94 -18.12 24.60 -8.59
CA SER A 94 -17.05 25.61 -8.55
C SER A 94 -15.69 24.98 -8.24
N ILE A 95 -15.63 24.07 -7.25
CA ILE A 95 -14.42 23.31 -6.92
C ILE A 95 -13.97 22.49 -8.14
N ARG A 96 -14.87 21.71 -8.77
CA ARG A 96 -14.51 20.94 -9.97
C ARG A 96 -14.00 21.81 -11.13
N GLN A 97 -14.57 22.99 -11.30
CA GLN A 97 -14.13 23.95 -12.32
C GLN A 97 -12.74 24.50 -12.01
N GLN A 98 -12.45 24.82 -10.74
CA GLN A 98 -11.09 25.19 -10.34
C GLN A 98 -10.10 24.05 -10.61
N LEU A 99 -10.46 22.82 -10.24
CA LEU A 99 -9.64 21.64 -10.46
C LEU A 99 -9.47 21.26 -11.95
N SER A 100 -10.31 21.78 -12.86
CA SER A 100 -10.19 21.50 -14.29
C SER A 100 -9.25 22.46 -15.02
N ASP A 101 -8.93 23.61 -14.41
CA ASP A 101 -7.98 24.59 -14.94
C ASP A 101 -6.62 23.90 -15.26
N PRO A 102 -6.10 24.03 -16.49
CA PRO A 102 -4.83 23.43 -16.89
C PRO A 102 -3.61 24.05 -16.20
N ASP A 103 -3.72 25.27 -15.68
CA ASP A 103 -2.61 26.02 -15.08
C ASP A 103 -2.41 25.71 -13.59
N VAL A 104 -3.33 24.97 -12.97
CA VAL A 104 -3.19 24.50 -11.58
C VAL A 104 -2.80 23.03 -11.51
N ASN A 105 -1.87 22.70 -10.62
CA ASN A 105 -1.46 21.31 -10.37
C ASN A 105 -2.47 20.57 -9.48
N MET A 106 -3.74 20.51 -9.89
CA MET A 106 -4.82 19.81 -9.19
C MET A 106 -5.65 19.01 -10.19
N ASN A 107 -6.28 17.92 -9.73
CA ASN A 107 -7.15 17.12 -10.60
C ASN A 107 -8.23 16.39 -9.80
N VAL A 108 -9.34 16.03 -10.47
CA VAL A 108 -10.37 15.17 -9.89
C VAL A 108 -10.20 13.76 -10.46
N VAL A 109 -10.02 12.78 -9.57
CA VAL A 109 -10.06 11.37 -9.92
C VAL A 109 -11.29 10.73 -9.27
N THR A 110 -12.25 10.30 -10.08
CA THR A 110 -13.42 9.57 -9.59
C THR A 110 -13.04 8.11 -9.34
N LEU A 111 -13.10 7.70 -8.07
CA LEU A 111 -12.93 6.34 -7.63
C LEU A 111 -14.26 5.59 -7.74
N GLN A 112 -14.20 4.36 -8.23
CA GLN A 112 -15.36 3.49 -8.44
C GLN A 112 -15.03 2.09 -7.96
N LYS A 113 -15.95 1.48 -7.21
CA LYS A 113 -15.88 0.11 -6.67
C LYS A 113 -14.69 -0.12 -5.73
N ALA A 114 -14.96 -0.65 -4.54
CA ALA A 114 -13.90 -1.01 -3.61
C ALA A 114 -13.02 -2.16 -4.15
N ALA A 115 -11.70 -2.00 -4.04
CA ALA A 115 -10.72 -3.03 -4.34
C ALA A 115 -10.83 -4.20 -3.36
N LYS A 116 -10.69 -5.43 -3.85
CA LYS A 116 -10.53 -6.62 -3.00
C LYS A 116 -9.07 -6.74 -2.55
N ILE A 117 -8.87 -6.61 -1.24
CA ILE A 117 -7.57 -6.47 -0.59
C ILE A 117 -7.18 -7.79 0.05
N ILE A 118 -5.97 -8.26 -0.24
CA ILE A 118 -5.33 -9.37 0.49
C ILE A 118 -4.00 -8.95 1.08
N VAL A 119 -3.71 -9.50 2.26
CA VAL A 119 -2.43 -9.36 2.93
C VAL A 119 -1.77 -10.74 3.04
N TYR A 120 -0.55 -10.84 2.54
CA TYR A 120 0.25 -12.04 2.72
C TYR A 120 0.81 -12.07 4.14
N SER A 121 0.47 -13.10 4.92
CA SER A 121 0.93 -13.24 6.31
C SER A 121 0.99 -14.71 6.75
N PRO A 122 2.00 -15.10 7.54
CA PRO A 122 2.19 -16.47 8.02
C PRO A 122 1.27 -16.83 9.19
N ILE A 123 0.37 -15.95 9.64
CA ILE A 123 -0.47 -16.21 10.82
C ILE A 123 -1.30 -17.52 10.73
N LYS A 124 -1.63 -17.97 9.52
CA LYS A 124 -2.34 -19.25 9.34
C LYS A 124 -1.51 -20.47 9.72
N VAL A 125 -0.19 -20.33 9.74
CA VAL A 125 0.77 -21.45 9.84
C VAL A 125 1.78 -21.27 10.96
N SER A 126 1.78 -20.11 11.63
CA SER A 126 2.64 -19.78 12.76
C SER A 126 1.83 -19.19 13.92
N PRO A 127 2.09 -19.63 15.17
CA PRO A 127 1.47 -19.04 16.36
C PRO A 127 2.12 -17.70 16.77
N ALA A 128 3.18 -17.26 16.09
CA ALA A 128 3.85 -16.01 16.45
C ALA A 128 2.99 -14.78 16.08
N GLU A 129 3.05 -13.75 16.93
CA GLU A 129 2.25 -12.53 16.83
C GLU A 129 2.76 -11.57 15.73
N PHE A 130 2.88 -12.05 14.50
CA PHE A 130 3.37 -11.25 13.36
C PHE A 130 2.48 -10.04 13.06
N GLU A 131 1.16 -10.15 13.28
CA GLU A 131 0.17 -9.09 13.02
C GLU A 131 0.42 -7.82 13.84
N ASN A 132 0.93 -7.96 15.08
CA ASN A 132 1.22 -6.84 15.97
C ASN A 132 2.38 -5.96 15.48
N THR A 133 3.02 -6.34 14.38
CA THR A 133 4.16 -5.64 13.78
C THR A 133 3.93 -5.29 12.32
N ASP A 134 2.73 -5.53 11.78
CA ASP A 134 2.42 -5.17 10.40
C ASP A 134 1.72 -3.81 10.34
N ALA A 135 2.42 -2.81 9.79
CA ALA A 135 1.91 -1.46 9.68
C ALA A 135 0.67 -1.40 8.77
N VAL A 136 0.61 -2.22 7.74
CA VAL A 136 -0.53 -2.23 6.83
C VAL A 136 -1.72 -2.89 7.50
N LEU A 137 -1.56 -4.04 8.16
CA LEU A 137 -2.66 -4.63 8.94
C LEU A 137 -3.16 -3.68 10.03
N LEU A 138 -2.25 -3.00 10.72
CA LEU A 138 -2.56 -2.02 11.75
C LEU A 138 -3.42 -0.89 11.19
N VAL A 139 -3.02 -0.27 10.07
CA VAL A 139 -3.76 0.87 9.51
C VAL A 139 -5.05 0.45 8.82
N LEU A 140 -5.10 -0.71 8.17
CA LEU A 140 -6.34 -1.25 7.61
C LEU A 140 -7.36 -1.51 8.70
N THR A 141 -6.94 -2.11 9.82
CA THR A 141 -7.80 -2.34 11.00
C THR A 141 -8.27 -1.02 11.60
N TYR A 142 -7.36 -0.07 11.80
CA TYR A 142 -7.67 1.26 12.36
C TYR A 142 -8.64 2.08 11.50
N ALA A 143 -8.48 2.01 10.17
CA ALA A 143 -9.38 2.64 9.22
C ALA A 143 -10.66 1.81 8.95
N GLU A 144 -10.78 0.62 9.55
CA GLU A 144 -11.88 -0.33 9.35
C GLU A 144 -12.06 -0.75 7.88
N ILE A 145 -10.95 -0.93 7.16
CA ILE A 145 -10.93 -1.44 5.79
C ILE A 145 -10.78 -2.95 5.83
N PRO A 146 -11.74 -3.73 5.31
CA PRO A 146 -11.68 -5.18 5.32
C PRO A 146 -10.58 -5.70 4.39
N TYR A 147 -9.93 -6.77 4.82
CA TYR A 147 -8.93 -7.52 4.05
C TYR A 147 -9.07 -9.01 4.32
N GLU A 148 -8.53 -9.82 3.41
CA GLU A 148 -8.36 -11.25 3.60
C GLU A 148 -6.88 -11.59 3.78
N VAL A 149 -6.57 -12.58 4.61
CA VAL A 149 -5.20 -13.06 4.78
C VAL A 149 -4.95 -14.24 3.85
N VAL A 150 -3.82 -14.24 3.16
CA VAL A 150 -3.32 -15.34 2.33
C VAL A 150 -1.88 -15.69 2.73
N TYR A 151 -1.42 -16.89 2.36
CA TYR A 151 -0.01 -17.27 2.49
C TYR A 151 0.43 -18.08 1.25
N ASP A 152 1.52 -18.84 1.38
CA ASP A 152 2.07 -19.67 0.30
C ASP A 152 1.03 -20.57 -0.37
N GLU A 153 0.20 -21.24 0.42
CA GLU A 153 -0.77 -22.20 -0.08
C GLU A 153 -1.81 -21.59 -1.03
N GLU A 154 -2.44 -20.49 -0.64
CA GLU A 154 -3.46 -19.83 -1.47
C GLU A 154 -2.85 -19.27 -2.75
N ILE A 155 -1.60 -18.76 -2.69
CA ILE A 155 -0.90 -18.29 -3.87
C ILE A 155 -0.59 -19.45 -4.84
N LEU A 156 -0.07 -20.57 -4.33
CA LEU A 156 0.26 -21.75 -5.13
C LEU A 156 -1.00 -22.43 -5.73
N LYS A 157 -2.16 -22.30 -5.07
CA LYS A 157 -3.46 -22.73 -5.61
C LYS A 157 -3.99 -21.82 -6.72
N GLY A 158 -3.44 -20.61 -6.89
CA GLY A 158 -3.88 -19.65 -7.89
C GLY A 158 -4.98 -18.70 -7.43
N ASP A 159 -5.18 -18.53 -6.11
CA ASP A 159 -6.27 -17.70 -5.58
C ASP A 159 -6.10 -16.20 -5.87
N LEU A 160 -4.88 -15.75 -6.20
CA LEU A 160 -4.58 -14.34 -6.49
C LEU A 160 -5.49 -13.72 -7.58
N ALA A 161 -5.98 -14.51 -8.52
CA ALA A 161 -6.87 -14.04 -9.59
C ALA A 161 -8.23 -13.49 -9.09
N LYS A 162 -8.59 -13.74 -7.82
CA LYS A 162 -9.84 -13.29 -7.20
C LYS A 162 -9.75 -11.85 -6.65
N TYR A 163 -8.54 -11.31 -6.55
CA TYR A 163 -8.25 -10.08 -5.82
C TYR A 163 -7.68 -8.98 -6.74
N ASP A 164 -7.75 -7.74 -6.27
CA ASP A 164 -7.27 -6.58 -7.03
C ASP A 164 -5.91 -6.09 -6.50
N TRP A 165 -5.64 -6.31 -5.21
CA TRP A 165 -4.53 -5.71 -4.47
C TRP A 165 -3.90 -6.70 -3.48
N LEU A 166 -2.57 -6.80 -3.50
CA LEU A 166 -1.78 -7.65 -2.62
C LEU A 166 -0.75 -6.84 -1.82
N HIS A 167 -0.78 -7.00 -0.50
CA HIS A 167 0.29 -6.54 0.39
C HIS A 167 1.29 -7.64 0.76
N LEU A 168 2.56 -7.28 0.79
CA LEU A 168 3.63 -8.08 1.39
C LEU A 168 4.38 -7.25 2.46
N HIS A 169 4.51 -7.78 3.68
CA HIS A 169 5.28 -7.17 4.77
C HIS A 169 6.16 -8.20 5.46
N HIS A 170 7.42 -7.87 5.74
CA HIS A 170 8.40 -8.74 6.43
C HIS A 170 8.76 -10.07 5.78
N GLU A 171 8.17 -10.38 4.64
CA GLU A 171 8.35 -11.70 4.07
C GLU A 171 9.71 -11.93 3.45
N ASP A 172 10.11 -13.20 3.56
CA ASP A 172 11.32 -13.73 2.97
C ASP A 172 10.97 -14.68 1.83
N PHE A 173 11.16 -14.19 0.60
CA PHE A 173 11.03 -15.01 -0.60
C PHE A 173 12.31 -15.76 -0.99
N THR A 174 13.44 -15.54 -0.30
CA THR A 174 14.70 -16.26 -0.57
C THR A 174 14.72 -17.63 0.09
N GLY A 175 13.91 -17.84 1.13
CA GLY A 175 13.85 -19.09 1.89
C GLY A 175 14.88 -19.16 3.02
N GLN A 176 15.47 -18.03 3.43
CA GLN A 176 16.45 -17.93 4.52
C GLN A 176 15.80 -17.57 5.86
N TYR A 177 14.49 -17.81 6.00
CA TYR A 177 13.70 -17.62 7.22
C TYR A 177 13.83 -16.23 7.87
N GLY A 178 13.82 -15.18 7.07
CA GLY A 178 13.99 -13.81 7.53
C GLY A 178 15.43 -13.49 7.96
N ARG A 179 16.40 -14.36 7.63
CA ARG A 179 17.80 -14.31 8.07
C ARG A 179 17.96 -14.08 9.57
N ASN A 180 17.03 -14.63 10.34
CA ASN A 180 17.03 -14.56 11.79
C ASN A 180 16.46 -15.85 12.36
N MET A 181 17.28 -16.90 12.37
CA MET A 181 16.84 -18.22 12.84
C MET A 181 16.40 -18.22 14.31
N HIS A 182 16.91 -17.29 15.12
CA HIS A 182 16.49 -17.11 16.51
C HIS A 182 15.03 -16.63 16.66
N ARG A 183 14.45 -16.05 15.61
CA ARG A 183 13.03 -15.62 15.59
C ARG A 183 12.09 -16.70 15.08
N GLN A 184 12.62 -17.80 14.56
CA GLN A 184 11.81 -18.92 14.10
C GLN A 184 11.75 -19.99 15.19
N THR A 185 10.56 -20.47 15.48
CA THR A 185 10.39 -21.71 16.24
C THR A 185 10.58 -22.90 15.31
N LEU A 186 10.87 -24.08 15.88
CA LEU A 186 10.90 -25.33 15.11
C LEU A 186 9.56 -25.62 14.42
N ALA A 187 8.45 -25.17 15.02
CA ALA A 187 7.12 -25.30 14.41
C ALA A 187 6.98 -24.43 13.15
N ASP A 188 7.52 -23.21 13.15
CA ASP A 188 7.46 -22.29 12.01
C ASP A 188 8.25 -22.81 10.82
N ILE A 189 9.46 -23.32 11.07
CA ILE A 189 10.32 -23.95 10.05
C ILE A 189 9.59 -25.16 9.46
N LYS A 190 9.11 -26.05 10.33
CA LYS A 190 8.43 -27.27 9.93
C LYS A 190 7.14 -27.01 9.14
N ALA A 191 6.38 -25.97 9.50
CA ALA A 191 5.19 -25.60 8.75
C ALA A 191 5.52 -25.21 7.30
N GLN A 192 6.58 -24.42 7.08
CA GLN A 192 7.03 -24.04 5.73
C GLN A 192 7.56 -25.24 4.94
N GLU A 193 8.33 -26.13 5.58
CA GLU A 193 8.79 -27.38 4.97
C GLU A 193 7.64 -28.31 4.57
N ASP A 194 6.62 -28.43 5.43
CA ASP A 194 5.46 -29.28 5.18
C ASP A 194 4.62 -28.73 4.02
N ILE A 195 4.49 -27.39 3.88
CA ILE A 195 3.88 -26.78 2.70
C ILE A 195 4.73 -27.04 1.45
N ALA A 196 6.04 -26.82 1.51
CA ALA A 196 6.94 -27.09 0.38
C ALA A 196 6.78 -28.52 -0.12
N ARG A 197 6.81 -29.50 0.80
CA ARG A 197 6.60 -30.93 0.49
C ARG A 197 5.21 -31.20 -0.09
N LYS A 198 4.16 -30.57 0.47
CA LYS A 198 2.76 -30.72 0.01
C LYS A 198 2.57 -30.30 -1.45
N TYR A 199 3.28 -29.26 -1.89
CA TYR A 199 3.23 -28.77 -3.27
C TYR A 199 4.37 -29.30 -4.16
N GLY A 200 5.13 -30.29 -3.67
CA GLY A 200 6.13 -31.00 -4.47
C GLY A 200 7.48 -30.31 -4.60
N TYR A 201 7.79 -29.33 -3.75
CA TYR A 201 9.09 -28.66 -3.71
C TYR A 201 10.02 -29.39 -2.74
N ALA A 202 11.29 -29.55 -3.13
CA ALA A 202 12.30 -30.19 -2.28
C ALA A 202 12.80 -29.24 -1.18
N LYS A 203 12.82 -27.94 -1.46
CA LYS A 203 13.29 -26.88 -0.54
C LYS A 203 12.24 -25.77 -0.39
N VAL A 204 12.27 -25.10 0.77
CA VAL A 204 11.45 -23.90 1.02
C VAL A 204 11.82 -22.77 0.05
N SER A 205 13.11 -22.58 -0.26
CA SER A 205 13.56 -21.58 -1.25
C SER A 205 12.96 -21.79 -2.64
N GLN A 206 12.83 -23.03 -3.09
CA GLN A 206 12.17 -23.38 -4.36
C GLN A 206 10.67 -23.06 -4.34
N MET A 207 9.99 -23.37 -3.23
CA MET A 207 8.59 -23.00 -3.03
C MET A 207 8.41 -21.48 -3.02
N LYS A 208 9.23 -20.75 -2.27
CA LYS A 208 9.18 -19.28 -2.19
C LYS A 208 9.47 -18.62 -3.53
N LEU A 209 10.39 -19.16 -4.33
CA LEU A 209 10.60 -18.74 -5.72
C LEU A 209 9.33 -18.93 -6.58
N ALA A 210 8.63 -20.06 -6.44
CA ALA A 210 7.38 -20.27 -7.17
C ALA A 210 6.29 -19.28 -6.75
N VAL A 211 6.19 -18.98 -5.45
CA VAL A 211 5.30 -17.94 -4.91
C VAL A 211 5.66 -16.56 -5.47
N ALA A 212 6.94 -16.19 -5.46
CA ALA A 212 7.43 -14.93 -6.04
C ALA A 212 7.07 -14.80 -7.54
N LYS A 213 7.23 -15.89 -8.32
CA LYS A 213 6.80 -15.95 -9.73
C LYS A 213 5.29 -15.78 -9.88
N ALA A 214 4.49 -16.40 -9.02
CA ALA A 214 3.04 -16.27 -9.04
C ALA A 214 2.59 -14.83 -8.72
N ILE A 215 3.24 -14.17 -7.76
CA ILE A 215 3.03 -12.75 -7.45
C ILE A 215 3.39 -11.85 -8.64
N LYS A 216 4.53 -12.12 -9.30
CA LYS A 216 4.92 -11.41 -10.53
C LYS A 216 3.90 -11.62 -11.65
N ALA A 217 3.38 -12.83 -11.81
CA ALA A 217 2.34 -13.13 -12.79
C ALA A 217 1.01 -12.41 -12.46
N PHE A 218 0.61 -12.36 -11.18
CA PHE A 218 -0.55 -11.61 -10.71
C PHE A 218 -0.43 -10.12 -11.08
N CYS A 219 0.72 -9.51 -10.78
CA CYS A 219 0.98 -8.13 -11.13
C CYS A 219 0.98 -7.94 -12.66
N ALA A 220 1.69 -8.80 -13.41
CA ALA A 220 1.69 -8.76 -14.87
C ALA A 220 0.28 -8.91 -15.49
N GLY A 221 -0.61 -9.64 -14.83
CA GLY A 221 -2.01 -9.84 -15.21
C GLY A 221 -2.93 -8.64 -14.96
N GLY A 222 -2.47 -7.60 -14.28
CA GLY A 222 -3.25 -6.41 -13.95
C GLY A 222 -3.50 -6.18 -12.47
N GLY A 223 -3.01 -7.07 -11.59
CA GLY A 223 -3.04 -6.88 -10.14
C GLY A 223 -2.17 -5.71 -9.68
N TYR A 224 -2.40 -5.24 -8.46
CA TYR A 224 -1.56 -4.25 -7.79
C TYR A 224 -0.78 -4.86 -6.64
N LEU A 225 0.54 -4.66 -6.60
CA LEU A 225 1.42 -5.13 -5.53
C LEU A 225 1.91 -3.95 -4.69
N PHE A 226 1.74 -4.03 -3.38
CA PHE A 226 2.37 -3.13 -2.42
C PHE A 226 3.28 -3.90 -1.47
N ALA A 227 4.59 -3.69 -1.55
CA ALA A 227 5.55 -4.40 -0.70
C ALA A 227 6.34 -3.42 0.19
N MET A 228 6.52 -3.82 1.45
CA MET A 228 7.23 -3.03 2.46
C MET A 228 8.30 -3.86 3.18
N CYS A 229 9.24 -3.15 3.81
CA CYS A 229 10.31 -3.79 4.59
C CYS A 229 11.08 -4.81 3.73
N SER A 230 11.44 -5.98 4.29
CA SER A 230 12.18 -7.04 3.60
C SER A 230 11.48 -7.60 2.37
N ALA A 231 10.15 -7.63 2.35
CA ALA A 231 9.40 -8.18 1.21
C ALA A 231 9.71 -7.47 -0.11
N ALA A 232 10.07 -6.18 -0.06
CA ALA A 232 10.44 -5.41 -1.26
C ALA A 232 11.73 -5.94 -1.91
N GLU A 233 12.78 -6.21 -1.12
CA GLU A 233 14.05 -6.70 -1.69
C GLU A 233 14.06 -8.21 -1.91
N THR A 234 13.48 -9.00 -0.99
CA THR A 234 13.55 -10.46 -1.04
C THR A 234 12.79 -11.04 -2.23
N LEU A 235 11.69 -10.39 -2.64
CA LEU A 235 10.95 -10.75 -3.85
C LEU A 235 11.83 -10.65 -5.10
N ASP A 236 12.58 -9.55 -5.24
CA ASP A 236 13.49 -9.34 -6.36
C ASP A 236 14.73 -10.25 -6.28
N ILE A 237 15.26 -10.50 -5.08
CA ILE A 237 16.36 -11.45 -4.87
C ILE A 237 15.94 -12.86 -5.33
N ALA A 238 14.77 -13.33 -4.90
CA ALA A 238 14.26 -14.64 -5.30
C ALA A 238 14.10 -14.72 -6.82
N LEU A 239 13.49 -13.71 -7.44
CA LEU A 239 13.31 -13.67 -8.90
C LEU A 239 14.63 -13.65 -9.67
N ALA A 240 15.65 -12.91 -9.18
CA ALA A 240 16.97 -12.88 -9.79
C ALA A 240 17.71 -14.20 -9.66
N ALA A 241 17.49 -14.92 -8.55
CA ALA A 241 18.09 -16.21 -8.24
C ALA A 241 17.35 -17.42 -8.83
N ASP A 242 16.45 -17.21 -9.81
CA ASP A 242 15.69 -18.29 -10.42
C ASP A 242 16.58 -19.35 -11.08
N GLY A 243 16.66 -20.52 -10.44
CA GLY A 243 17.50 -21.65 -10.84
C GLY A 243 18.90 -21.66 -10.21
N VAL A 244 19.16 -20.77 -9.24
CA VAL A 244 20.44 -20.61 -8.55
C VAL A 244 20.23 -20.81 -7.05
N ASP A 245 21.09 -21.61 -6.42
CA ASP A 245 21.04 -21.75 -4.96
C ASP A 245 21.77 -20.58 -4.29
N ILE A 246 21.01 -19.76 -3.58
CA ILE A 246 21.49 -18.58 -2.83
C ILE A 246 21.39 -18.79 -1.32
N VAL A 247 20.91 -19.95 -0.87
CA VAL A 247 20.70 -20.26 0.54
C VAL A 247 21.96 -20.97 1.04
N GLY A 248 22.53 -20.48 2.14
CA GLY A 248 23.67 -21.13 2.75
C GLY A 248 23.28 -22.18 3.77
N SER A 249 24.24 -23.06 4.07
CA SER A 249 24.05 -24.28 4.87
C SER A 249 23.55 -24.04 6.28
N SER A 250 23.70 -22.81 6.80
CA SER A 250 23.12 -22.40 8.07
C SER A 250 21.59 -22.37 8.10
N TYR A 251 20.93 -22.37 6.93
CA TYR A 251 19.47 -22.28 6.80
C TYR A 251 18.81 -23.59 6.34
N ASP A 252 19.34 -24.27 5.32
CA ASP A 252 18.73 -25.48 4.73
C ASP A 252 19.67 -26.69 4.64
N GLY A 253 20.90 -26.57 5.15
CA GLY A 253 21.80 -27.70 5.43
C GLY A 253 22.73 -28.13 4.29
N ASP A 254 22.71 -27.48 3.13
CA ASP A 254 23.66 -27.68 2.03
C ASP A 254 24.32 -26.36 1.58
N ASP A 255 25.40 -26.49 0.79
CA ASP A 255 26.21 -25.33 0.41
C ASP A 255 25.56 -24.53 -0.73
N MET A 256 25.54 -23.21 -0.56
CA MET A 256 25.17 -22.24 -1.61
C MET A 256 26.03 -22.44 -2.87
N ASP A 257 25.47 -22.14 -4.05
CA ASP A 257 26.23 -22.14 -5.30
C ASP A 257 27.44 -21.17 -5.19
N PRO A 258 28.69 -21.64 -5.39
CA PRO A 258 29.87 -20.78 -5.24
C PRO A 258 29.91 -19.64 -6.26
N ASN A 259 29.11 -19.71 -7.33
CA ASN A 259 28.96 -18.68 -8.34
C ASN A 259 27.57 -18.02 -8.31
N ALA A 260 26.86 -18.10 -7.18
CA ALA A 260 25.50 -17.57 -7.02
C ALA A 260 25.38 -16.11 -7.49
N GLN A 261 26.29 -15.25 -7.03
CA GLN A 261 26.31 -13.83 -7.35
C GLN A 261 26.43 -13.54 -8.85
N GLN A 262 27.25 -14.30 -9.57
CA GLN A 262 27.49 -14.12 -11.01
C GLN A 262 26.35 -14.66 -11.87
N LYS A 263 25.52 -15.55 -11.31
CA LYS A 263 24.39 -16.18 -12.00
C LYS A 263 23.06 -15.44 -11.84
N LEU A 264 23.02 -14.39 -11.03
CA LEU A 264 21.80 -13.59 -10.85
C LEU A 264 21.34 -12.93 -12.16
N ASP A 265 20.06 -13.08 -12.47
CA ASP A 265 19.43 -12.44 -13.63
C ASP A 265 18.53 -11.29 -13.21
N PHE A 266 19.11 -10.08 -13.20
CA PHE A 266 18.38 -8.86 -12.86
C PHE A 266 17.28 -8.50 -13.88
N THR A 267 17.18 -9.13 -15.05
CA THR A 267 16.06 -8.87 -15.98
C THR A 267 14.74 -9.42 -15.42
N LYS A 268 14.81 -10.36 -14.46
CA LYS A 268 13.64 -10.99 -13.81
C LYS A 268 13.07 -10.19 -12.65
N THR A 269 13.73 -9.14 -12.18
CA THR A 269 13.28 -8.36 -11.00
C THR A 269 12.34 -7.22 -11.37
N PHE A 270 11.59 -6.70 -10.39
CA PHE A 270 10.76 -5.52 -10.51
C PHE A 270 11.60 -4.24 -10.50
N ALA A 271 12.24 -3.97 -9.36
CA ALA A 271 12.75 -2.65 -9.02
C ALA A 271 14.27 -2.59 -8.99
N PHE A 272 14.93 -3.69 -8.63
CA PHE A 272 16.35 -3.69 -8.28
C PHE A 272 17.23 -4.44 -9.27
N GLY A 273 18.44 -3.94 -9.51
CA GLY A 273 19.48 -4.63 -10.26
C GLY A 273 20.86 -4.24 -9.73
N ASN A 274 21.90 -4.96 -10.14
CA ASN A 274 23.28 -4.68 -9.72
C ASN A 274 23.43 -4.64 -8.18
N PHE A 275 22.78 -5.58 -7.50
CA PHE A 275 22.92 -5.77 -6.06
C PHE A 275 23.85 -6.94 -5.75
N THR A 276 24.45 -6.86 -4.57
CA THR A 276 25.32 -7.91 -4.02
C THR A 276 24.57 -8.63 -2.91
N LEU A 277 24.53 -9.96 -2.95
CA LEU A 277 23.99 -10.79 -1.88
C LEU A 277 24.87 -10.70 -0.64
N GLU A 278 24.23 -10.65 0.54
CA GLU A 278 24.93 -10.73 1.81
C GLU A 278 25.28 -12.19 2.15
N SER A 279 26.53 -12.46 2.56
CA SER A 279 26.96 -13.80 3.04
C SER A 279 26.21 -14.24 4.29
N ASP A 280 26.11 -15.55 4.59
CA ASP A 280 25.33 -16.16 5.69
C ASP A 280 25.31 -15.42 7.05
N ASN A 281 26.44 -14.85 7.47
CA ASN A 281 26.53 -14.14 8.76
C ASN A 281 25.98 -12.69 8.74
N GLY A 282 25.53 -12.23 7.56
CA GLY A 282 25.13 -10.87 7.27
C GLY A 282 26.26 -9.87 7.52
N TYR A 283 26.02 -8.59 7.23
CA TYR A 283 26.92 -7.55 7.72
C TYR A 283 26.79 -7.45 9.24
N ARG A 284 27.87 -7.71 10.00
CA ARG A 284 27.95 -7.55 11.47
C ARG A 284 26.81 -8.20 12.28
N GLY A 285 26.26 -9.33 11.82
CA GLY A 285 25.18 -10.05 12.52
C GLY A 285 23.79 -9.43 12.38
N PHE A 286 23.58 -8.53 11.41
CA PHE A 286 22.26 -8.02 11.05
C PHE A 286 21.58 -8.96 10.05
N SER A 287 20.24 -9.08 10.14
CA SER A 287 19.42 -9.90 9.23
C SER A 287 19.22 -9.20 7.87
N THR A 288 20.28 -8.81 7.18
CA THR A 288 20.25 -8.15 5.87
C THR A 288 20.37 -9.17 4.74
N PHE A 289 19.67 -8.97 3.62
CA PHE A 289 19.70 -9.90 2.48
C PHE A 289 20.69 -9.49 1.38
N SER A 290 20.80 -8.19 1.13
CA SER A 290 21.66 -7.65 0.08
C SER A 290 22.08 -6.21 0.34
N ASP A 291 22.96 -5.69 -0.51
CA ASP A 291 23.31 -4.27 -0.55
C ASP A 291 22.22 -3.36 -1.17
N ILE A 292 21.02 -3.90 -1.48
CA ILE A 292 19.83 -3.09 -1.79
C ILE A 292 19.50 -2.22 -0.57
N ASN A 293 19.60 -2.76 0.64
CA ASN A 293 19.33 -2.00 1.85
C ASN A 293 20.45 -0.98 2.14
N SER A 294 20.18 0.30 1.89
CA SER A 294 21.17 1.38 2.08
C SER A 294 21.56 1.62 3.55
N ALA A 295 20.78 1.07 4.48
CA ALA A 295 21.09 1.09 5.91
C ALA A 295 22.00 -0.06 6.35
N GLY A 296 22.40 -0.95 5.42
CA GLY A 296 23.34 -2.05 5.64
C GLY A 296 24.64 -1.54 6.26
N GLY A 297 24.69 -1.55 7.59
CA GLY A 297 25.87 -1.21 8.38
C GLY A 297 25.82 0.06 9.24
N ARG A 298 24.70 0.79 9.27
CA ARG A 298 24.41 1.69 10.39
C ARG A 298 23.66 0.86 11.43
N GLY A 299 24.14 0.89 12.69
CA GLY A 299 23.49 0.16 13.78
C GLY A 299 22.02 0.52 13.92
N PHE A 300 21.32 -0.12 14.85
CA PHE A 300 19.89 0.09 15.10
C PHE A 300 19.51 1.49 15.64
N ASP A 301 20.39 2.48 15.53
CA ASP A 301 20.05 3.87 15.82
C ASP A 301 18.92 4.28 14.88
N GLN A 302 17.84 4.82 15.45
CA GLN A 302 16.70 5.28 14.66
C GLN A 302 17.22 6.23 13.57
N PRO A 303 16.76 6.10 12.30
CA PRO A 303 17.12 7.07 11.30
C PRO A 303 16.67 8.46 11.79
N GLN A 304 17.66 9.32 12.08
CA GLN A 304 17.45 10.71 12.54
C GLN A 304 17.22 11.63 11.32
N GLY A 305 16.41 11.16 10.37
CA GLY A 305 16.30 11.74 9.05
C GLY A 305 14.86 11.94 8.61
N PHE A 306 14.74 12.66 7.50
CA PHE A 306 13.51 12.82 6.76
C PHE A 306 13.78 12.42 5.32
N PHE A 307 12.73 11.99 4.63
CA PHE A 307 12.72 11.84 3.19
C PHE A 307 11.64 12.74 2.60
N GLU A 308 11.90 13.22 1.40
CA GLU A 308 11.00 14.14 0.69
C GLU A 308 10.25 13.37 -0.40
N LEU A 309 8.97 13.66 -0.53
CA LEU A 309 8.13 13.19 -1.62
C LEU A 309 8.28 14.10 -2.83
N PHE A 310 8.38 13.49 -4.01
CA PHE A 310 8.40 14.25 -5.24
C PHE A 310 7.01 14.81 -5.55
N ASN A 311 6.99 16.06 -6.03
CA ASN A 311 5.76 16.75 -6.42
C ASN A 311 5.42 16.42 -7.88
N PHE A 312 4.55 15.43 -8.07
CA PHE A 312 4.09 14.99 -9.38
C PHE A 312 2.94 15.83 -9.90
N SER A 313 2.79 15.88 -11.24
CA SER A 313 1.66 16.56 -11.83
C SER A 313 0.37 15.75 -11.62
N ALA A 314 -0.61 16.31 -10.92
CA ALA A 314 -1.94 15.71 -10.78
C ALA A 314 -2.68 15.60 -12.13
N LYS A 315 -2.24 16.31 -13.17
CA LYS A 315 -2.81 16.28 -14.53
C LYS A 315 -2.14 15.23 -15.41
N TRP A 316 -0.80 15.24 -15.42
CA TRP A 316 0.01 14.48 -16.38
C TRP A 316 0.55 13.18 -15.78
N ASP A 317 0.88 13.20 -14.49
CA ASP A 317 1.46 12.10 -13.72
C ASP A 317 0.45 11.64 -12.65
N VAL A 318 -0.79 11.41 -13.06
CA VAL A 318 -1.93 11.15 -12.16
C VAL A 318 -1.63 10.04 -11.15
N ILE A 319 -1.01 8.95 -11.60
CA ILE A 319 -0.71 7.79 -10.75
C ILE A 319 0.26 8.12 -9.63
N PRO A 320 1.49 8.58 -9.90
CA PRO A 320 2.40 8.95 -8.82
C PRO A 320 1.87 10.13 -8.00
N ALA A 321 1.10 11.07 -8.57
CA ALA A 321 0.43 12.12 -7.79
C ALA A 321 -0.60 11.58 -6.79
N MET A 322 -1.36 10.54 -7.14
CA MET A 322 -2.24 9.84 -6.18
C MET A 322 -1.42 9.13 -5.10
N LEU A 323 -0.35 8.43 -5.50
CA LEU A 323 0.45 7.62 -4.57
C LEU A 323 1.24 8.49 -3.59
N THR A 324 1.65 9.70 -3.98
CA THR A 324 2.32 10.67 -3.10
C THR A 324 1.39 11.70 -2.47
N GLN A 325 0.07 11.62 -2.71
CA GLN A 325 -0.90 12.56 -2.16
C GLN A 325 -0.82 12.61 -0.63
N ASN A 326 -0.49 13.77 -0.07
CA ASN A 326 -0.35 13.92 1.36
C ASN A 326 -0.61 15.37 1.81
N HIS A 327 -0.75 15.58 3.11
CA HIS A 327 -0.72 16.91 3.73
C HIS A 327 0.72 17.38 4.03
N GLU A 328 1.67 16.45 4.10
CA GLU A 328 3.08 16.74 4.29
C GLU A 328 3.92 16.12 3.17
N SER A 329 4.88 16.87 2.62
CA SER A 329 5.85 16.35 1.64
C SER A 329 7.15 15.85 2.25
N ILE A 330 7.40 16.15 3.53
CA ILE A 330 8.61 15.76 4.26
C ILE A 330 8.19 14.79 5.35
N ILE A 331 8.65 13.53 5.26
CA ILE A 331 8.23 12.45 6.15
C ILE A 331 9.42 11.96 6.94
N LYS A 332 9.22 11.76 8.24
CA LYS A 332 10.25 11.19 9.12
C LYS A 332 10.64 9.80 8.59
N GLU A 333 11.93 9.53 8.51
CA GLU A 333 12.42 8.20 8.19
C GLU A 333 12.10 7.21 9.33
N PHE A 334 11.78 5.99 8.96
CA PHE A 334 11.50 4.90 9.89
C PHE A 334 12.28 3.64 9.49
N PHE A 335 12.61 2.82 10.49
CA PHE A 335 13.52 1.68 10.34
C PHE A 335 12.78 0.37 10.06
N GLY A 336 13.29 -0.44 9.16
CA GLY A 336 12.85 -1.82 8.92
C GLY A 336 14.03 -2.75 8.71
N GLN A 337 13.76 -4.05 8.53
CA GLN A 337 14.79 -4.99 8.11
C GLN A 337 15.44 -4.54 6.79
N THR A 338 14.61 -4.06 5.87
CA THR A 338 15.02 -3.19 4.75
C THR A 338 14.48 -1.80 5.03
N THR A 339 15.38 -0.86 5.32
CA THR A 339 15.01 0.49 5.77
C THR A 339 14.84 1.45 4.60
N ALA A 340 15.72 1.35 3.61
CA ALA A 340 15.76 2.23 2.46
C ALA A 340 16.56 1.56 1.34
N PHE A 341 16.41 2.05 0.13
CA PHE A 341 17.00 1.44 -1.06
C PHE A 341 18.25 2.21 -1.51
N ARG A 342 19.33 1.49 -1.79
CA ARG A 342 20.55 2.06 -2.35
C ARG A 342 20.26 2.55 -3.76
N LYS A 343 20.49 3.84 -4.02
CA LYS A 343 20.20 4.45 -5.33
C LYS A 343 20.79 3.69 -6.51
N GLY A 344 22.03 3.20 -6.36
CA GLY A 344 22.72 2.41 -7.39
C GLY A 344 22.19 1.00 -7.63
N ALA A 345 21.26 0.51 -6.78
CA ALA A 345 20.55 -0.74 -6.98
C ALA A 345 19.18 -0.54 -7.65
N VAL A 346 18.61 0.68 -7.60
CA VAL A 346 17.30 0.96 -8.21
C VAL A 346 17.46 1.05 -9.73
N LYS A 347 16.65 0.28 -10.45
CA LYS A 347 16.64 0.29 -11.92
C LYS A 347 16.19 1.65 -12.45
N PRO A 348 16.74 2.13 -13.58
CA PRO A 348 16.25 3.34 -14.24
C PRO A 348 14.78 3.29 -14.69
N SER A 349 14.21 2.09 -14.84
CA SER A 349 12.79 1.88 -15.17
C SER A 349 11.86 2.07 -13.97
N SER A 350 12.40 2.14 -12.75
CA SER A 350 11.64 2.37 -11.52
C SER A 350 11.52 3.85 -11.26
N LEU A 351 10.30 4.32 -11.03
CA LEU A 351 10.04 5.71 -10.66
C LEU A 351 10.31 5.90 -9.16
N VAL A 352 11.25 6.77 -8.82
CA VAL A 352 11.46 7.21 -7.44
C VAL A 352 10.40 8.27 -7.10
N MET A 353 9.56 7.96 -6.11
CA MET A 353 8.50 8.85 -5.62
C MET A 353 8.86 9.57 -4.33
N GLY A 354 9.85 9.07 -3.59
CA GLY A 354 10.40 9.75 -2.42
C GLY A 354 11.79 9.26 -2.07
N GLU A 355 12.63 10.19 -1.63
CA GLU A 355 14.04 9.95 -1.35
C GLU A 355 14.56 10.76 -0.17
N SER A 356 15.60 10.25 0.46
CA SER A 356 16.47 11.03 1.33
C SER A 356 17.79 11.31 0.62
N LYS A 357 18.66 12.10 1.26
CA LYS A 357 19.95 12.50 0.68
C LYS A 357 20.79 11.32 0.18
N SER A 358 20.74 10.17 0.85
CA SER A 358 21.60 9.02 0.54
C SER A 358 20.87 7.79 -0.03
N SER A 359 19.55 7.81 -0.14
CA SER A 359 18.78 6.61 -0.48
C SER A 359 17.38 6.90 -0.95
N ASP A 360 16.84 5.97 -1.74
CA ASP A 360 15.44 6.03 -2.17
C ASP A 360 14.57 5.34 -1.13
N ARG A 361 13.32 5.79 -0.98
CA ARG A 361 12.41 5.33 0.08
C ARG A 361 11.12 4.79 -0.47
N TYR A 362 10.63 5.34 -1.58
CA TYR A 362 9.33 5.02 -2.13
C TYR A 362 9.43 4.92 -3.65
N LEU A 363 9.13 3.74 -4.20
CA LEU A 363 9.32 3.41 -5.60
C LEU A 363 8.01 2.95 -6.21
N TYR A 364 7.80 3.27 -7.49
CA TYR A 364 6.67 2.78 -8.29
C TYR A 364 7.16 2.24 -9.62
N GLY A 365 6.43 1.27 -10.18
CA GLY A 365 6.59 0.87 -11.56
C GLY A 365 5.45 0.02 -12.08
N GLU A 366 5.58 -0.36 -13.35
CA GLU A 366 4.62 -1.21 -14.05
C GLU A 366 5.25 -2.52 -14.48
N VAL A 367 4.47 -3.59 -14.52
CA VAL A 367 4.84 -4.84 -15.17
C VAL A 367 3.62 -5.41 -15.87
N GLY A 368 3.77 -5.76 -17.15
CA GLY A 368 2.65 -6.22 -17.97
C GLY A 368 1.50 -5.22 -17.96
N LYS A 369 0.35 -5.61 -17.42
CA LYS A 369 -0.86 -4.77 -17.29
C LYS A 369 -1.10 -4.22 -15.89
N GLY A 370 -0.25 -4.56 -14.92
CA GLY A 370 -0.40 -4.15 -13.54
C GLY A 370 0.80 -3.38 -13.05
N GLN A 371 0.80 -3.15 -11.74
CA GLN A 371 1.54 -2.07 -11.11
C GLN A 371 2.03 -2.49 -9.74
N TRP A 372 3.16 -1.94 -9.34
CA TRP A 372 3.78 -2.25 -8.07
C TRP A 372 4.35 -1.00 -7.41
N THR A 373 4.38 -1.04 -6.09
CA THR A 373 4.97 0.01 -5.27
C THR A 373 5.77 -0.62 -4.13
N PHE A 374 7.02 -0.19 -3.98
CA PHE A 374 7.92 -0.62 -2.89
C PHE A 374 8.18 0.56 -1.95
N TYR A 375 7.97 0.33 -0.65
CA TYR A 375 8.12 1.37 0.37
C TYR A 375 9.03 0.89 1.51
N GLY A 376 10.18 1.54 1.65
CA GLY A 376 11.23 1.19 2.58
C GLY A 376 10.87 1.52 4.03
N GLY A 377 11.27 0.64 4.95
CA GLY A 377 10.96 0.74 6.36
C GLY A 377 9.79 -0.15 6.77
N HIS A 378 9.49 -0.14 8.07
CA HIS A 378 8.52 -1.02 8.70
C HIS A 378 7.25 -0.32 9.18
N ASP A 379 7.38 0.59 10.14
CA ASP A 379 6.28 1.27 10.80
C ASP A 379 6.61 2.77 10.87
N PRO A 380 5.84 3.63 10.19
CA PRO A 380 6.05 5.07 10.17
C PRO A 380 6.12 5.74 11.55
N GLU A 381 5.34 5.26 12.52
CA GLU A 381 5.23 5.84 13.86
C GLU A 381 5.83 4.93 14.94
N GLY A 382 6.38 3.79 14.53
CA GLY A 382 6.94 2.79 15.41
C GLY A 382 8.12 3.32 16.22
N LEU A 383 7.97 3.30 17.55
CA LEU A 383 9.03 3.61 18.48
C LEU A 383 9.69 2.34 19.01
N ARG A 384 11.00 2.38 19.21
CA ARG A 384 11.67 1.37 20.03
C ARG A 384 11.31 1.61 21.50
N GLY A 385 10.79 0.57 22.16
CA GLY A 385 10.66 0.55 23.61
C GLY A 385 12.03 0.38 24.29
N GLY A 386 12.07 0.61 25.60
CA GLY A 386 13.25 0.30 26.42
C GLY A 386 13.59 -1.19 26.36
N GLY A 387 14.87 -1.54 26.27
CA GLY A 387 15.33 -2.93 26.25
C GLY A 387 15.38 -3.61 24.87
N GLY A 388 15.14 -2.86 23.77
CA GLY A 388 15.35 -3.36 22.41
C GLY A 388 14.13 -4.03 21.75
N PHE A 389 13.01 -4.14 22.47
CA PHE A 389 11.72 -4.57 21.93
C PHE A 389 10.92 -3.39 21.39
N ARG A 390 10.17 -3.59 20.30
CA ARG A 390 9.24 -2.58 19.77
C ARG A 390 7.95 -2.63 20.57
N ASN A 391 7.43 -1.47 20.95
CA ASN A 391 6.08 -1.37 21.47
C ASN A 391 5.12 -1.34 20.28
N PRO A 392 3.96 -2.01 20.35
CA PRO A 392 2.93 -1.86 19.33
C PRO A 392 2.53 -0.39 19.18
N THR A 393 2.40 0.07 17.94
CA THR A 393 1.98 1.44 17.63
C THR A 393 0.48 1.60 17.89
N ASP A 394 0.11 2.63 18.64
CA ASP A 394 -1.29 3.02 18.82
C ASP A 394 -1.64 4.18 17.88
N LEU A 395 -2.32 3.87 16.78
CA LEU A 395 -2.73 4.89 15.80
C LEU A 395 -3.73 5.92 16.34
N ASN A 396 -4.34 5.70 17.50
CA ASN A 396 -5.12 6.77 18.16
C ASN A 396 -4.25 7.96 18.58
N LEU A 397 -2.95 7.74 18.79
CA LEU A 397 -1.98 8.80 19.08
C LEU A 397 -1.39 9.43 17.81
N HIS A 398 -1.62 8.81 16.64
CA HIS A 398 -1.06 9.25 15.35
C HIS A 398 -2.13 9.35 14.24
N PRO A 399 -3.30 9.99 14.47
CA PRO A 399 -4.40 10.04 13.51
C PRO A 399 -4.06 10.80 12.21
N HIS A 400 -2.95 11.54 12.21
CA HIS A 400 -2.46 12.36 11.11
C HIS A 400 -1.16 11.83 10.49
N SER A 401 -0.72 10.59 10.78
CA SER A 401 0.59 10.13 10.30
C SER A 401 0.72 10.19 8.77
N PRO A 402 1.65 11.00 8.22
CA PRO A 402 1.84 11.12 6.78
C PRO A 402 2.39 9.82 6.18
N GLY A 403 3.21 9.06 6.90
CA GLY A 403 3.75 7.79 6.42
C GLY A 403 2.67 6.70 6.29
N TYR A 404 1.71 6.65 7.21
CA TYR A 404 0.54 5.76 7.10
C TYR A 404 -0.44 6.20 6.01
N ARG A 405 -0.57 7.51 5.74
CA ARG A 405 -1.36 7.98 4.59
C ARG A 405 -0.82 7.47 3.25
N LEU A 406 0.50 7.36 3.09
CA LEU A 406 1.08 6.78 1.86
C LEU A 406 0.67 5.32 1.69
N ILE A 407 0.62 4.52 2.75
CA ILE A 407 0.09 3.16 2.71
C ILE A 407 -1.37 3.19 2.24
N LEU A 408 -2.21 4.05 2.81
CA LEU A 408 -3.62 4.12 2.44
C LEU A 408 -3.89 4.66 1.03
N ASN A 409 -2.99 5.49 0.47
CA ASN A 409 -3.07 5.88 -0.94
C ASN A 409 -3.00 4.66 -1.87
N ASN A 410 -2.14 3.69 -1.54
CA ASN A 410 -2.02 2.44 -2.29
C ASN A 410 -3.30 1.61 -2.26
N VAL A 411 -4.09 1.72 -1.18
CA VAL A 411 -5.32 0.94 -0.98
C VAL A 411 -6.47 1.45 -1.85
N LEU A 412 -6.60 2.77 -2.02
CA LEU A 412 -7.65 3.36 -2.86
C LEU A 412 -7.28 3.38 -4.35
N PHE A 413 -5.99 3.28 -4.67
CA PHE A 413 -5.49 3.40 -6.03
C PHE A 413 -6.16 2.47 -7.07
N PRO A 414 -6.39 1.16 -6.80
CA PRO A 414 -7.03 0.27 -7.78
C PRO A 414 -8.45 0.70 -8.16
N SER A 415 -9.13 1.44 -7.29
CA SER A 415 -10.49 1.97 -7.50
C SER A 415 -10.53 3.15 -8.47
N ALA A 416 -9.39 3.74 -8.85
CA ALA A 416 -9.33 4.86 -9.82
C ALA A 416 -9.42 4.43 -11.29
N ARG A 417 -9.51 3.13 -11.57
CA ARG A 417 -9.52 2.62 -12.95
C ARG A 417 -10.82 2.98 -13.66
N LYS A 418 -10.71 3.58 -14.86
CA LYS A 418 -11.87 3.97 -15.68
C LYS A 418 -12.80 2.78 -15.94
N LYS A 419 -14.10 3.00 -15.82
CA LYS A 419 -15.16 2.10 -16.28
C LYS A 419 -14.82 1.56 -17.67
N LYS A 420 -14.71 0.23 -17.82
CA LYS A 420 -14.76 -0.38 -19.16
C LYS A 420 -16.08 0.08 -19.77
N ARG A 421 -16.01 0.88 -20.84
CA ARG A 421 -17.21 1.23 -21.61
C ARG A 421 -17.88 -0.09 -21.97
N LYS A 422 -19.15 -0.28 -21.58
CA LYS A 422 -19.95 -1.39 -22.11
C LYS A 422 -19.91 -1.20 -23.63
N THR A 423 -19.35 -2.19 -24.32
CA THR A 423 -19.44 -2.30 -25.78
C THR A 423 -20.77 -2.92 -26.12
#